data_AF-A0A8S2WSF4-F1
#
_entry.id   AF-A0A8S2WSF4-F1
#
_cell.length_a   1.000
_cell.length_b   1.000
_cell.length_c   1.000
_cell.angle_alpha   90.00
_cell.angle_beta   90.00
_cell.angle_gamma   90.00
#
_symmetry.space_group_name_H-M   'P 1'
#
loop_
_entity.id
_entity.type
_entity.pdbx_description
1 polymer ?
#
loop_
_entity_poly.entity_id
_entity_poly.type
_entity_poly.pdbx_seq_one_letter_code
_entity_poly.pdbx_strand_id
1 'polypeptide(L)' 'MVEGSCSKNFPKAFCNETDVSTDGYPIYRRRNNSNETHFTRNNIQVDNRFVVPYNSFLSLKYNAHINVELCSTVK' A
#
# COMPACT_ATOMS: atom_id res chain seq x y z
N MET A 1 3.07 15.03 -4.03
CA MET A 1 3.98 14.76 -5.16
C MET A 1 5.23 15.58 -4.93
N VAL A 2 6.41 14.99 -5.04
CA VAL A 2 7.71 15.65 -4.93
C VAL A 2 8.43 15.34 -6.24
N GLU A 3 8.79 16.37 -7.00
CA GLU A 3 9.50 16.23 -8.29
C GLU A 3 8.79 15.30 -9.29
N GLY A 4 7.45 15.36 -9.35
CA GLY A 4 6.67 14.49 -10.22
C GLY A 4 6.55 13.04 -9.74
N SER A 5 7.12 12.70 -8.58
CA SER A 5 7.00 11.38 -7.94
C SER A 5 6.09 11.42 -6.71
N CYS A 6 5.54 10.28 -6.33
CA CYS A 6 4.76 10.19 -5.09
C CYS A 6 5.71 10.23 -3.88
N SER A 7 5.49 11.18 -2.97
CA SER A 7 6.27 11.31 -1.72
C SER A 7 6.15 10.12 -0.76
N LYS A 8 5.25 9.17 -1.06
CA LYS A 8 5.02 7.93 -0.30
C LYS A 8 5.51 6.69 -1.07
N ASN A 9 6.23 6.90 -2.18
CA ASN A 9 6.82 5.85 -3.02
C ASN A 9 5.79 4.90 -3.62
N PHE A 10 4.65 5.44 -4.07
CA PHE A 10 3.68 4.70 -4.89
C PHE A 10 4.01 4.83 -6.38
N PRO A 11 3.78 3.78 -7.19
CA PRO A 11 3.32 2.44 -6.80
C PRO A 11 4.40 1.65 -6.03
N LYS A 12 3.98 0.87 -5.03
CA LYS A 12 4.87 -0.03 -4.28
C LYS A 12 5.21 -1.27 -5.12
N ALA A 13 6.37 -1.89 -4.91
CA ALA A 13 6.70 -3.15 -5.57
C ALA A 13 5.75 -4.28 -5.14
N PHE A 14 5.58 -5.29 -6.00
CA PHE A 14 4.92 -6.53 -5.59
C PHE A 14 5.77 -7.25 -4.55
N CYS A 15 5.11 -7.88 -3.59
CA CYS A 15 5.75 -8.67 -2.55
C CYS A 15 4.83 -9.85 -2.22
N ASN A 16 5.35 -11.07 -2.29
CA ASN A 16 4.51 -12.27 -2.09
C ASN A 16 4.17 -12.53 -0.63
N GLU A 17 4.92 -11.95 0.30
CA GLU A 17 4.76 -12.09 1.75
C GLU A 17 4.99 -10.74 2.44
N THR A 18 4.65 -10.62 3.72
CA THR A 18 4.98 -9.41 4.48
C THR A 18 6.37 -9.60 5.08
N ASP A 19 7.29 -8.68 4.79
CA ASP A 19 8.67 -8.74 5.24
C ASP A 19 9.03 -7.53 6.12
N VAL A 20 10.03 -7.67 6.99
CA VAL A 20 10.53 -6.59 7.85
C VAL A 20 11.68 -5.90 7.10
N SER A 21 11.46 -4.65 6.70
CA SER A 21 12.52 -3.87 6.05
C SER A 21 13.60 -3.45 7.05
N THR A 22 14.78 -3.14 6.52
CA THR A 22 15.95 -2.66 7.26
C THR A 22 15.74 -1.28 7.91
N ASP A 23 14.75 -0.52 7.46
CA ASP A 23 14.34 0.78 8.03
C ASP A 23 13.31 0.65 9.16
N GLY A 24 12.93 -0.58 9.53
CA GLY A 24 12.03 -0.88 10.65
C GLY A 24 10.54 -0.84 10.30
N TYR A 25 10.20 -0.53 9.05
CA TYR A 25 8.83 -0.57 8.55
C TYR A 25 8.55 -1.88 7.80
N PRO A 26 7.35 -2.48 7.94
CA PRO A 26 7.01 -3.69 7.22
C PRO A 26 6.76 -3.39 5.74
N ILE A 27 7.34 -4.21 4.87
CA ILE A 27 6.97 -4.31 3.47
C ILE A 27 5.78 -5.26 3.40
N TYR A 28 4.57 -4.72 3.27
CA TYR A 28 3.36 -5.53 3.18
C TYR A 28 3.30 -6.36 1.90
N ARG A 29 2.72 -7.56 2.02
CA ARG A 29 2.35 -8.40 0.87
C ARG A 29 1.49 -7.62 -0.14
N ARG A 30 1.96 -7.59 -1.39
CA ARG A 30 1.26 -7.07 -2.58
C ARG A 30 1.35 -8.11 -3.68
N ARG A 31 0.30 -8.92 -3.83
CA ARG A 31 0.24 -10.00 -4.81
C ARG A 31 0.18 -9.44 -6.23
N ASN A 32 0.89 -10.05 -7.18
CA ASN A 32 0.66 -9.75 -8.59
C ASN A 32 -0.60 -10.48 -9.08
N ASN A 33 -1.76 -9.91 -8.80
CA ASN A 33 -3.06 -10.38 -9.30
C ASN A 33 -3.57 -9.43 -10.40
N SER A 34 -2.67 -8.95 -11.26
CA SER A 34 -2.96 -7.96 -12.31
C SER A 34 -4.15 -8.34 -13.17
N ASN A 35 -4.50 -9.62 -13.30
CA ASN A 35 -5.64 -10.05 -14.11
C ASN A 35 -7.01 -9.89 -13.40
N GLU A 36 -7.05 -9.71 -12.08
CA GLU A 36 -8.28 -9.75 -11.29
C GLU A 36 -8.63 -8.43 -10.61
N THR A 37 -7.65 -7.58 -10.31
CA THR A 37 -7.89 -6.30 -9.60
C THR A 37 -7.05 -5.15 -10.18
N HIS A 38 -7.40 -4.71 -11.38
CA HIS A 38 -6.88 -3.47 -11.97
C HIS A 38 -8.01 -2.65 -12.60
N PHE A 39 -7.80 -1.34 -12.70
CA PHE A 39 -8.65 -0.44 -13.49
C PHE A 39 -7.79 0.65 -14.12
N THR A 40 -8.26 1.22 -15.23
CA THR A 40 -7.54 2.32 -15.90
C THR A 40 -8.10 3.65 -15.42
N ARG A 41 -7.24 4.56 -14.98
CA ARG A 41 -7.58 5.95 -14.66
C ARG A 41 -6.55 6.87 -15.27
N ASN A 42 -6.99 7.88 -16.03
CA ASN A 42 -6.11 8.84 -16.71
C ASN A 42 -5.00 8.15 -17.54
N ASN A 43 -5.35 7.09 -18.28
CA ASN A 43 -4.40 6.26 -19.04
C ASN A 43 -3.32 5.54 -18.21
N ILE A 44 -3.49 5.47 -16.88
CA ILE A 44 -2.62 4.72 -15.97
C ILE A 44 -3.39 3.48 -15.51
N GLN A 45 -2.79 2.30 -15.66
CA GLN A 45 -3.31 1.10 -15.00
C GLN A 45 -3.01 1.17 -13.51
N VAL A 46 -4.09 1.22 -12.73
CA VAL A 46 -4.07 1.23 -11.27
C VAL A 46 -4.40 -0.17 -10.78
N ASP A 47 -3.48 -0.77 -10.05
CA ASP A 47 -3.63 -2.05 -9.38
C ASP A 47 -3.42 -1.90 -7.87
N ASN A 48 -3.34 -3.02 -7.15
CA ASN A 48 -3.11 -3.04 -5.71
C ASN A 48 -1.78 -2.41 -5.27
N ARG A 49 -0.83 -2.10 -6.16
CA ARG A 49 0.42 -1.40 -5.82
C ARG A 49 0.19 0.05 -5.45
N PHE A 50 -0.92 0.65 -5.88
CA PHE A 50 -1.30 2.04 -5.59
C PHE A 50 -2.18 2.19 -4.33
N VAL A 51 -2.59 1.07 -3.74
CA VAL A 51 -3.56 1.05 -2.64
C VAL A 51 -2.84 0.87 -1.29
N VAL A 52 -3.35 1.52 -0.26
CA VAL A 52 -2.93 1.32 1.12
C VAL A 52 -3.79 0.19 1.72
N PRO A 53 -3.21 -0.80 2.43
CA PRO A 53 -4.00 -1.80 3.13
C PRO A 53 -5.03 -1.13 4.05
N TYR A 54 -6.30 -1.53 3.94
CA TYR A 54 -7.37 -0.97 4.76
C TYR A 54 -7.88 -2.01 5.77
N ASN A 55 -8.39 -1.53 6.90
CA ASN A 55 -9.10 -2.35 7.87
C ASN A 55 -10.57 -1.91 7.90
N SER A 56 -11.48 -2.77 7.42
CA SER A 56 -12.91 -2.45 7.29
C SER A 56 -13.55 -2.03 8.62
N PHE A 57 -13.19 -2.70 9.72
CA PHE A 57 -13.69 -2.39 11.04
C PHE A 57 -13.29 -0.98 11.50
N LEU A 58 -12.02 -0.62 11.37
CA LEU A 58 -11.54 0.71 11.75
C LEU A 58 -12.14 1.80 10.86
N SER A 59 -12.17 1.58 9.55
CA SER A 59 -12.72 2.55 8.61
C SER A 59 -14.20 2.85 8.88
N LEU A 60 -15.00 1.81 9.18
CA LEU A 60 -16.41 1.97 9.54
C LEU A 60 -16.58 2.65 10.90
N LYS A 61 -15.79 2.26 11.90
CA LYS A 61 -15.88 2.81 13.26
C LYS A 61 -15.58 4.31 13.31
N TYR A 62 -14.61 4.77 12.53
CA TYR A 62 -14.14 6.16 12.55
C TYR A 62 -14.60 6.98 11.35
N ASN A 63 -15.36 6.38 10.42
CA ASN A 63 -15.79 6.98 9.16
C ASN A 63 -14.64 7.70 8.42
N ALA A 64 -13.47 7.06 8.38
CA ALA A 64 -12.25 7.63 7.82
C ALA A 64 -11.39 6.54 7.17
N HIS A 65 -10.63 6.90 6.14
CA HIS A 65 -9.67 5.98 5.53
C HIS A 65 -8.42 5.87 6.42
N ILE A 66 -8.34 4.78 7.18
CA ILE A 66 -7.26 4.55 8.15
C ILE A 66 -6.21 3.61 7.56
N ASN A 67 -4.97 4.11 7.51
CA ASN A 67 -3.78 3.30 7.27
C ASN A 67 -3.30 2.69 8.59
N VAL A 68 -3.10 1.38 8.62
CA VAL A 68 -2.56 0.67 9.81
C VAL A 68 -1.16 0.19 9.45
N GLU A 69 -0.16 0.73 10.16
CA GLU A 69 1.24 0.34 10.02
C GLU A 69 1.71 -0.36 11.30
N LEU A 70 2.30 -1.55 11.15
CA LEU A 70 2.91 -2.28 12.25
C LEU A 70 4.35 -1.80 12.41
N CYS A 71 4.66 -1.02 13.44
CA CYS A 71 6.03 -0.67 13.77
C CYS A 71 6.55 -1.66 14.82
N SER A 72 7.31 -2.66 14.39
CA SER A 72 7.86 -3.70 15.29
C SER A 72 9.27 -3.40 15.76
N THR A 73 9.95 -2.40 15.18
CA THR A 73 11.29 -1.98 15.56
C THR A 73 11.29 -0.47 15.82
N VAL A 74 11.25 -0.11 17.11
CA VAL A 74 11.67 1.22 17.54
C VAL A 74 13.19 1.22 17.42
N LYS A 75 13.75 2.00 16.51
CA LYS A 75 15.19 2.23 16.48
C LYS A 75 15.58 3.21 17.56
#